data_AF-A0A1S2P3Z2-F1
#
_entry.id   AF-A0A1S2P3Z2-F1
#
_cell.length_a   1.000
_cell.length_b   1.000
_cell.length_c   1.000
_cell.angle_alpha   90.00
_cell.angle_beta   90.00
_cell.angle_gamma   90.00
#
_symmetry.space_group_name_H-M   'P 1'
#
loop_
_entity.id
_entity.type
_entity.pdbx_description
1 polymer ?
#
loop_
_entity_poly.entity_id
_entity_poly.type
_entity_poly.pdbx_seq_one_letter_code
_entity_poly.pdbx_strand_id
1 'polypeptide(L)'
;MYEMRPATNEDGPVVHGLLRARNDWARRLGQLPPESIALRLLIGGTGDDMALMLLTEDNTVVGCFVLYATTPGWTWTASERAEPSMSLSMMHTHPDQHGARLANLMTLWVLDYTARRTSPELEWVRCSVPDNRLARYVREELGWHQVRVTCNAQGQRYALMQRRPHRLPELSALITRSVDPTLLVTGDLAITTAPVVPRQPRHTAGFVTSDQRGGLP
;
A
#
# COMPACT_ATOMS: atom_id res chain seq x y z
N MET A 1 12.83 10.41 19.28
CA MET A 1 13.54 9.58 18.26
C MET A 1 12.51 8.79 17.47
N TYR A 2 12.74 8.50 16.19
CA TYR A 2 11.80 7.67 15.41
C TYR A 2 12.06 6.18 15.58
N GLU A 3 11.00 5.38 15.45
CA GLU A 3 11.05 3.92 15.40
C GLU A 3 10.09 3.41 14.32
N MET A 4 10.54 2.43 13.55
CA MET A 4 9.66 1.63 12.69
C MET A 4 9.45 0.24 13.28
N ARG A 5 8.18 -0.16 13.44
CA ARG A 5 7.80 -1.47 13.98
C ARG A 5 6.52 -2.01 13.37
N PRO A 6 6.27 -3.32 13.40
CA PRO A 6 4.98 -3.89 13.05
C PRO A 6 3.90 -3.38 14.02
N ALA A 7 2.68 -3.26 13.51
CA ALA A 7 1.49 -3.08 14.32
C ALA A 7 1.15 -4.40 15.04
N THR A 8 0.71 -4.26 16.27
CA THR A 8 0.17 -5.33 17.11
C THR A 8 -1.35 -5.17 17.23
N ASN A 9 -2.02 -6.14 17.86
CA ASN A 9 -3.46 -6.04 18.17
C ASN A 9 -3.79 -4.83 19.06
N GLU A 10 -2.84 -4.38 19.89
CA GLU A 10 -3.02 -3.24 20.80
C GLU A 10 -2.99 -1.89 20.08
N ASP A 11 -2.43 -1.83 18.88
CA ASP A 11 -2.28 -0.60 18.11
C ASP A 11 -3.59 -0.14 17.44
N GLY A 12 -4.68 -0.89 17.59
CA GLY A 12 -5.94 -0.59 16.92
C GLY A 12 -6.46 0.83 17.14
N PRO A 13 -6.61 1.28 18.40
CA PRO A 13 -7.07 2.63 18.70
C PRO A 13 -6.18 3.73 18.08
N VAL A 14 -4.86 3.59 18.13
CA VAL A 14 -3.92 4.61 17.62
C VAL A 14 -3.90 4.66 16.09
N VAL A 15 -3.97 3.51 15.41
CA VAL A 15 -4.09 3.45 13.95
C VAL A 15 -5.42 4.05 13.51
N HIS A 16 -6.52 3.77 14.20
CA HIS A 16 -7.80 4.40 13.93
C HIS A 16 -7.76 5.93 14.09
N GLY A 17 -7.06 6.43 15.12
CA GLY A 17 -6.83 7.85 15.35
C GLY A 17 -6.11 8.52 14.18
N LEU A 18 -4.98 7.93 13.76
CA LEU A 18 -4.20 8.40 12.60
C LEU A 18 -5.05 8.50 11.33
N LEU A 19 -5.79 7.43 11.00
CA LEU A 19 -6.61 7.39 9.79
C LEU A 19 -7.77 8.38 9.85
N ARG A 20 -8.38 8.57 11.03
CA ARG A 20 -9.41 9.59 11.24
C ARG A 20 -8.83 10.98 11.00
N ALA A 21 -7.72 11.32 11.63
CA ALA A 21 -7.06 12.62 11.45
C ALA A 21 -6.74 12.88 9.96
N ARG A 22 -6.24 11.88 9.24
CA ARG A 22 -5.93 12.00 7.81
C ARG A 22 -7.17 12.21 6.94
N ASN A 23 -8.27 11.53 7.25
CA ASN A 23 -9.54 11.69 6.54
C ASN A 23 -10.14 13.08 6.81
N ASP A 24 -10.10 13.55 8.05
CA ASP A 24 -10.62 14.87 8.41
C ASP A 24 -9.78 15.99 7.78
N TRP A 25 -8.46 15.83 7.72
CA TRP A 25 -7.59 16.74 6.97
C TRP A 25 -7.90 16.74 5.46
N ALA A 26 -8.11 15.58 4.85
CA ALA A 26 -8.51 15.50 3.43
C ALA A 26 -9.83 16.25 3.18
N ARG A 27 -10.84 16.03 4.03
CA ARG A 27 -12.14 16.74 3.95
C ARG A 27 -11.99 18.24 4.08
N ARG A 28 -11.16 18.73 5.02
CA ARG A 28 -10.87 20.17 5.18
C ARG A 28 -10.25 20.80 3.93
N LEU A 29 -9.51 20.01 3.15
CA LEU A 29 -8.93 20.44 1.88
C LEU A 29 -9.86 20.21 0.66
N GLY A 30 -11.12 19.81 0.88
CA GLY A 30 -12.06 19.48 -0.19
C GLY A 30 -11.67 18.24 -1.00
N GLN A 31 -10.83 17.37 -0.44
CA GLN A 31 -10.39 16.13 -1.07
C GLN A 31 -11.22 14.95 -0.59
N LEU A 32 -11.39 13.95 -1.46
CA LEU A 32 -11.95 12.67 -1.05
C LEU A 32 -10.96 11.97 -0.10
N PRO A 33 -11.41 11.51 1.08
CA PRO A 33 -10.55 10.76 1.98
C PRO A 33 -10.07 9.47 1.28
N PRO A 34 -8.81 9.07 1.48
CA PRO A 34 -8.33 7.80 0.95
C PRO A 34 -9.10 6.64 1.59
N GLU A 35 -9.24 5.55 0.84
CA GLU A 35 -9.93 4.33 1.30
C GLU A 35 -9.13 3.65 2.42
N SER A 36 -9.38 4.04 3.66
CA SER A 36 -8.60 3.65 4.84
C SER A 36 -9.17 2.43 5.57
N ILE A 37 -10.27 1.84 5.07
CA ILE A 37 -10.92 0.71 5.72
C ILE A 37 -10.09 -0.57 5.65
N ALA A 38 -9.38 -0.78 4.54
CA ALA A 38 -8.52 -1.95 4.34
C ALA A 38 -7.38 -2.01 5.37
N LEU A 39 -6.80 -0.86 5.74
CA LEU A 39 -5.76 -0.81 6.78
C LEU A 39 -6.25 -1.24 8.16
N ARG A 40 -7.51 -0.95 8.47
CA ARG A 40 -8.11 -1.32 9.76
C ARG A 40 -8.24 -2.84 9.90
N LEU A 41 -8.45 -3.54 8.79
CA LEU A 41 -8.55 -4.99 8.75
C LEU A 41 -7.19 -5.69 8.89
N LEU A 42 -6.08 -4.95 8.82
CA LEU A 42 -4.71 -5.46 8.91
C LEU A 42 -4.09 -5.25 10.30
N ILE A 43 -4.80 -4.64 11.25
CA ILE A 43 -4.30 -4.43 12.61
C ILE A 43 -4.23 -5.80 13.31
N GLY A 44 -3.03 -6.17 13.76
CA GLY A 44 -2.79 -7.36 14.58
C GLY A 44 -3.11 -8.71 13.92
N GLY A 45 -3.41 -8.69 12.62
CA GLY A 45 -3.65 -9.84 11.77
C GLY A 45 -3.03 -9.59 10.40
N THR A 46 -1.78 -9.97 10.26
CA THR A 46 -1.07 -9.92 8.98
C THR A 46 -0.53 -11.32 8.74
N GLY A 47 -0.83 -11.90 7.58
CA GLY A 47 -0.28 -13.20 7.21
C GLY A 47 1.25 -13.13 7.10
N ASP A 48 1.90 -14.28 6.89
CA ASP A 48 3.37 -14.35 6.78
C ASP A 48 3.94 -13.50 5.62
N ASP A 49 3.08 -13.08 4.69
CA ASP A 49 3.41 -12.37 3.46
C ASP A 49 3.18 -10.84 3.50
N MET A 50 2.60 -10.29 4.58
CA MET A 50 2.44 -8.84 4.73
C MET A 50 2.51 -8.39 6.18
N ALA A 51 2.76 -7.09 6.41
CA ALA A 51 2.77 -6.47 7.72
C ALA A 51 2.32 -5.01 7.63
N LEU A 52 1.43 -4.60 8.55
CA LEU A 52 1.18 -3.18 8.80
C LEU A 52 2.34 -2.63 9.62
N MET A 53 3.08 -1.69 9.07
CA MET A 53 4.22 -1.05 9.71
C MET A 53 3.81 0.32 10.25
N LEU A 54 4.23 0.64 11.47
CA LEU A 54 4.00 1.89 12.16
C LEU A 54 5.31 2.65 12.33
N LEU A 55 5.29 3.93 11.94
CA LEU A 55 6.29 4.91 12.32
C LEU A 55 5.83 5.56 13.61
N THR A 56 6.66 5.48 14.65
CA THR A 56 6.42 6.18 15.91
C THR A 56 7.50 7.22 16.18
N GLU A 57 7.12 8.28 16.87
CA GLU A 57 7.99 9.30 17.46
C GLU A 57 7.69 9.34 18.95
N ASP A 58 8.65 8.94 19.79
CA ASP A 58 8.50 8.90 21.24
C ASP A 58 7.20 8.17 21.67
N ASN A 59 6.96 6.98 21.09
CA ASN A 59 5.76 6.12 21.23
C ASN A 59 4.46 6.66 20.62
N THR A 60 4.47 7.86 20.04
CA THR A 60 3.30 8.40 19.32
C THR A 60 3.31 7.92 17.87
N VAL A 61 2.25 7.28 17.40
CA VAL A 61 2.12 6.86 16.00
C VAL A 61 1.96 8.09 15.10
N VAL A 62 2.94 8.32 14.24
CA VAL A 62 2.99 9.47 13.32
C VAL A 62 2.89 9.08 11.84
N GLY A 63 2.93 7.78 11.54
CA GLY A 63 2.70 7.28 10.19
C GLY A 63 2.52 5.77 10.13
N CYS A 64 2.05 5.27 8.99
CA CYS A 64 1.94 3.84 8.74
C CYS A 64 2.00 3.52 7.25
N PHE A 65 2.30 2.27 6.91
CA PHE A 65 2.16 1.70 5.57
C PHE A 65 2.03 0.18 5.66
N VAL A 66 1.55 -0.47 4.61
CA VAL A 66 1.58 -1.93 4.51
C VAL A 66 2.80 -2.34 3.71
N LEU A 67 3.58 -3.26 4.24
CA LEU A 67 4.70 -3.90 3.57
C LEU A 67 4.28 -5.32 3.15
N TYR A 68 4.58 -5.70 1.92
CA TYR A 68 4.33 -7.03 1.37
C TYR A 68 5.67 -7.70 1.03
N ALA A 69 5.76 -8.99 1.38
CA ALA A 69 6.90 -9.85 1.06
C ALA A 69 7.09 -10.01 -0.45
N THR A 70 6.00 -9.89 -1.21
CA THR A 70 5.99 -10.04 -2.67
C THR A 70 5.17 -8.95 -3.34
N THR A 71 5.30 -8.83 -4.66
CA THR A 71 4.55 -7.85 -5.45
C THR A 71 3.13 -8.37 -5.76
N PRO A 72 2.05 -7.70 -5.31
CA PRO A 72 0.70 -8.17 -5.54
C PRO A 72 0.32 -8.17 -7.04
N GLY A 73 -0.40 -9.20 -7.50
CA GLY A 73 -0.65 -9.47 -8.93
C GLY A 73 -1.73 -8.65 -9.65
N TRP A 74 -2.55 -7.90 -8.91
CA TRP A 74 -3.61 -7.07 -9.50
C TRP A 74 -3.15 -5.97 -10.45
N THR A 75 -1.91 -5.46 -10.32
CA THR A 75 -1.41 -4.35 -11.12
C THR A 75 -0.12 -4.68 -11.89
N TRP A 76 0.63 -5.71 -11.49
CA TRP A 76 1.93 -6.08 -12.06
C TRP A 76 1.83 -7.33 -12.95
N THR A 77 2.60 -7.37 -14.03
CA THR A 77 2.62 -8.52 -14.95
C THR A 77 3.27 -9.74 -14.29
N ALA A 78 3.10 -10.92 -14.89
CA ALA A 78 3.78 -12.13 -14.41
C ALA A 78 5.31 -12.00 -14.45
N SER A 79 5.86 -11.39 -15.52
CA SER A 79 7.31 -11.18 -15.65
C SER A 79 7.83 -10.19 -14.60
N GLU A 80 7.12 -9.08 -14.37
CA GLU A 80 7.49 -8.11 -13.34
C GLU A 80 7.45 -8.79 -11.95
N ARG A 81 6.40 -9.57 -11.64
CA ARG A 81 6.31 -10.28 -10.36
C ARG A 81 7.37 -11.35 -10.14
N ALA A 82 7.93 -11.91 -11.20
CA ALA A 82 9.02 -12.87 -11.09
C ALA A 82 10.33 -12.21 -10.63
N GLU A 83 10.47 -10.89 -10.78
CA GLU A 83 11.63 -10.16 -10.29
C GLU A 83 11.60 -10.07 -8.75
N PRO A 84 12.71 -10.42 -8.06
CA PRO A 84 12.80 -10.38 -6.61
C PRO A 84 12.46 -9.00 -6.07
N SER A 85 11.31 -8.89 -5.40
CA SER A 85 10.77 -7.59 -5.03
C SER A 85 9.89 -7.66 -3.80
N MET A 86 9.96 -6.58 -3.01
CA MET A 86 8.97 -6.27 -1.99
C MET A 86 8.07 -5.14 -2.47
N SER A 87 6.85 -5.08 -1.94
CA SER A 87 5.93 -4.00 -2.24
C SER A 87 5.50 -3.25 -1.00
N LEU A 88 5.18 -1.98 -1.15
CA LEU A 88 4.52 -1.20 -0.13
C LEU A 88 3.23 -0.57 -0.69
N SER A 89 2.26 -0.38 0.20
CA SER A 89 1.00 0.30 -0.12
C SER A 89 0.53 1.15 1.05
N MET A 90 -0.48 1.98 0.80
CA MET A 90 -1.26 2.65 1.84
C MET A 90 -0.40 3.47 2.83
N MET A 91 0.60 4.18 2.31
CA MET A 91 1.47 5.03 3.12
C MET A 91 0.72 6.28 3.57
N HIS A 92 0.59 6.47 4.89
CA HIS A 92 -0.02 7.62 5.52
C HIS A 92 0.88 8.21 6.59
N THR A 93 0.83 9.52 6.74
CA THR A 93 1.50 10.29 7.79
C THR A 93 0.47 11.15 8.51
N HIS A 94 0.72 11.44 9.79
CA HIS A 94 -0.15 12.29 10.57
C HIS A 94 -0.18 13.71 9.97
N PRO A 95 -1.35 14.35 9.82
CA PRO A 95 -1.43 15.68 9.21
C PRO A 95 -0.65 16.77 9.96
N ASP A 96 -0.54 16.67 11.28
CA ASP A 96 0.22 17.65 12.08
C ASP A 96 1.74 17.55 11.85
N GLN A 97 2.19 16.48 11.20
CA GLN A 97 3.57 16.26 10.78
C GLN A 97 3.80 16.71 9.32
N HIS A 98 2.89 17.54 8.79
CA HIS A 98 3.04 18.11 7.45
C HIS A 98 4.33 18.94 7.35
N GLY A 99 5.18 18.60 6.39
CA GLY A 99 6.49 19.25 6.20
C GLY A 99 7.65 18.53 6.89
N ALA A 100 7.40 17.62 7.84
CA ALA A 100 8.45 16.84 8.52
C ALA A 100 9.09 15.74 7.64
N ARG A 101 8.67 15.63 6.37
CA ARG A 101 9.18 14.65 5.38
C ARG A 101 9.09 13.19 5.86
N LEU A 102 8.10 12.84 6.68
CA LEU A 102 7.95 11.48 7.22
C LEU A 102 7.81 10.41 6.12
N ALA A 103 7.12 10.70 5.02
CA ALA A 103 7.03 9.77 3.87
C ALA A 103 8.42 9.47 3.26
N ASN A 104 9.33 10.45 3.26
CA ASN A 104 10.71 10.25 2.84
C ASN A 104 11.46 9.37 3.84
N LEU A 105 11.34 9.63 5.14
CA LEU A 105 11.96 8.80 6.18
C LEU A 105 11.49 7.33 6.08
N MET A 106 10.18 7.11 5.94
CA MET A 106 9.59 5.77 5.79
C MET A 106 10.06 5.08 4.50
N THR A 107 10.18 5.83 3.40
CA THR A 107 10.73 5.31 2.14
C THR A 107 12.19 4.88 2.32
N LEU A 108 13.04 5.73 2.90
CA LEU A 108 14.44 5.40 3.18
C LEU A 108 14.57 4.17 4.08
N TRP A 109 13.69 4.06 5.07
CA TRP A 109 13.64 2.90 5.95
C TRP A 109 13.33 1.61 5.16
N VAL A 110 12.32 1.61 4.29
CA VAL A 110 11.97 0.41 3.50
C VAL A 110 13.11 0.02 2.57
N LEU A 111 13.79 0.98 1.94
CA LEU A 111 14.90 0.70 1.04
C LEU A 111 16.08 0.07 1.77
N ASP A 112 16.45 0.59 2.93
CA ASP A 112 17.54 0.02 3.74
C ASP A 112 17.15 -1.31 4.38
N TYR A 113 15.90 -1.45 4.85
CA TYR A 113 15.37 -2.72 5.34
C TYR A 113 15.46 -3.80 4.25
N THR A 114 15.01 -3.48 3.04
CA THR A 114 15.06 -4.38 1.87
C THR A 114 16.50 -4.72 1.50
N ALA A 115 17.42 -3.75 1.48
CA ALA A 115 18.83 -3.95 1.13
C ALA A 115 19.63 -4.78 2.14
N ARG A 116 19.08 -4.99 3.34
CA ARG A 116 19.71 -5.81 4.39
C ARG A 116 19.18 -7.23 4.43
N ARG A 117 18.13 -7.55 3.68
CA ARG A 117 17.67 -8.93 3.50
C ARG A 117 18.68 -9.65 2.63
N THR A 118 19.25 -10.73 3.16
CA THR A 118 20.34 -11.47 2.52
C THR A 118 19.87 -12.73 1.78
N SER A 119 18.60 -13.11 1.92
CA SER A 119 18.03 -14.27 1.23
C SER A 119 16.50 -14.18 1.11
N PRO A 120 15.95 -14.10 -0.12
CA PRO A 120 16.65 -13.77 -1.37
C PRO A 120 17.17 -12.32 -1.35
N GLU A 121 18.17 -12.01 -2.18
CA GLU A 121 18.51 -10.63 -2.51
C GLU A 121 17.36 -10.01 -3.31
N LEU A 122 16.92 -8.83 -2.92
CA LEU A 122 15.77 -8.15 -3.50
C LEU A 122 16.27 -7.03 -4.43
N GLU A 123 15.78 -7.03 -5.67
CA GLU A 123 16.18 -6.03 -6.67
C GLU A 123 15.32 -4.77 -6.61
N TRP A 124 14.05 -4.91 -6.23
CA TRP A 124 13.08 -3.82 -6.28
C TRP A 124 12.25 -3.67 -5.00
N VAL A 125 12.00 -2.42 -4.64
CA VAL A 125 10.86 -2.02 -3.82
C VAL A 125 9.82 -1.39 -4.75
N ARG A 126 8.56 -1.81 -4.63
CA ARG A 126 7.48 -1.44 -5.54
C ARG A 126 6.29 -0.81 -4.84
N CYS A 127 5.57 0.06 -5.55
CA CYS A 127 4.27 0.54 -5.11
C CYS A 127 3.37 0.88 -6.31
N SER A 128 2.07 0.99 -6.06
CA SER A 128 1.07 1.44 -7.03
C SER A 128 0.41 2.70 -6.52
N VAL A 129 0.43 3.77 -7.32
CA VAL A 129 0.01 5.11 -6.92
C VAL A 129 -1.19 5.57 -7.76
N PRO A 130 -2.39 5.74 -7.18
CA PRO A 130 -3.60 6.03 -7.95
C PRO A 130 -3.70 7.49 -8.44
N ASP A 131 -3.11 8.45 -7.71
CA ASP A 131 -3.23 9.89 -8.01
C ASP A 131 -2.01 10.44 -8.78
N ASN A 132 -2.26 11.32 -9.76
CA ASN A 132 -1.19 11.91 -10.58
C ASN A 132 -0.30 12.87 -9.79
N ARG A 133 -0.85 13.64 -8.84
CA ARG A 133 -0.05 14.56 -8.03
C ARG A 133 0.83 13.77 -7.07
N LEU A 134 0.29 12.71 -6.46
CA LEU A 134 1.04 11.80 -5.62
C LEU A 134 2.10 11.04 -6.42
N ALA A 135 1.78 10.56 -7.64
CA ALA A 135 2.76 9.91 -8.51
C ALA A 135 3.93 10.84 -8.84
N ARG A 136 3.64 12.12 -9.10
CA ARG A 136 4.67 13.14 -9.30
C ARG A 136 5.53 13.34 -8.05
N TYR A 137 4.91 13.48 -6.87
CA TYR A 137 5.62 13.57 -5.60
C TYR A 137 6.52 12.36 -5.33
N VAL A 138 6.00 11.15 -5.53
CA VAL A 138 6.76 9.90 -5.34
C VAL A 138 7.97 9.82 -6.27
N ARG A 139 7.85 10.31 -7.51
CA ARG A 139 8.96 10.38 -8.46
C ARG A 139 9.98 11.46 -8.10
N GLU A 140 9.51 12.69 -7.95
CA GLU A 140 10.37 13.89 -7.84
C GLU A 140 10.97 14.04 -6.45
N GLU A 141 10.20 13.77 -5.40
CA GLU A 141 10.62 14.02 -4.01
C GLU A 141 11.13 12.76 -3.31
N LEU A 142 10.58 11.58 -3.66
CA LEU A 142 10.98 10.30 -3.07
C LEU A 142 11.91 9.49 -3.98
N GLY A 143 12.23 9.98 -5.18
CA GLY A 143 13.22 9.38 -6.08
C GLY A 143 12.82 8.03 -6.69
N TRP A 144 11.53 7.75 -6.81
CA TRP A 144 11.06 6.51 -7.44
C TRP A 144 11.01 6.64 -8.97
N HIS A 145 11.23 5.53 -9.66
CA HIS A 145 11.08 5.43 -11.10
C HIS A 145 9.67 4.93 -11.46
N GLN A 146 9.00 5.58 -12.41
CA GLN A 146 7.74 5.11 -12.97
C GLN A 146 8.00 4.06 -14.06
N VAL A 147 7.55 2.83 -13.82
CA VAL A 147 7.65 1.73 -14.80
C VAL A 147 6.61 1.91 -15.90
N ARG A 148 5.34 2.04 -15.53
CA ARG A 148 4.23 2.24 -16.45
C ARG A 148 3.00 2.80 -15.74
N VAL A 149 2.01 3.17 -16.55
CA VAL A 149 0.67 3.50 -16.09
C VAL A 149 -0.28 2.39 -16.52
N THR A 150 -1.21 2.01 -15.65
CA THR A 150 -2.23 1.00 -15.94
C THR A 150 -3.58 1.42 -15.35
N CYS A 151 -4.63 0.68 -15.69
CA CYS A 151 -5.95 0.86 -15.10
C CYS A 151 -6.42 -0.48 -14.53
N ASN A 152 -7.10 -0.45 -13.39
CA ASN A 152 -7.81 -1.64 -12.89
C ASN A 152 -9.09 -1.89 -13.71
N ALA A 153 -9.81 -2.98 -13.39
CA ALA A 153 -11.05 -3.35 -14.07
C ALA A 153 -12.16 -2.27 -13.95
N GLN A 154 -12.08 -1.42 -12.93
CA GLN A 154 -12.99 -0.28 -12.70
C GLN A 154 -12.54 0.99 -13.42
N GLY A 155 -11.48 0.93 -14.23
CA GLY A 155 -10.93 2.09 -14.95
C GLY A 155 -10.11 3.04 -14.09
N GLN A 156 -9.85 2.70 -12.82
CA GLN A 156 -9.01 3.52 -11.95
C GLN A 156 -7.56 3.40 -12.38
N ARG A 157 -6.94 4.54 -12.65
CA ARG A 157 -5.56 4.64 -13.10
C ARG A 157 -4.59 4.45 -11.94
N TYR A 158 -3.50 3.70 -12.18
CA TYR A 158 -2.37 3.55 -11.26
C TYR A 158 -1.06 3.82 -12.01
N ALA A 159 -0.20 4.64 -11.41
CA ALA A 159 1.22 4.69 -11.77
C ALA A 159 1.95 3.59 -10.99
N LEU A 160 2.63 2.70 -11.69
CA LEU A 160 3.44 1.66 -11.08
C LEU A 160 4.86 2.18 -10.93
N MET A 161 5.34 2.19 -9.70
CA MET A 161 6.60 2.79 -9.32
C MET A 161 7.51 1.73 -8.72
N GLN A 162 8.81 1.87 -8.98
CA GLN A 162 9.83 1.05 -8.33
C GLN A 162 11.07 1.86 -7.98
N ARG A 163 11.82 1.37 -6.99
CA ARG A 163 13.12 1.93 -6.60
C ARG A 163 14.04 0.79 -6.15
N ARG A 164 15.33 0.90 -6.50
CA ARG A 164 16.33 -0.06 -6.03
C ARG A 164 16.59 0.11 -4.54
N PRO A 165 16.62 -0.97 -3.76
CA PRO A 165 17.04 -0.91 -2.38
C PRO A 165 18.54 -0.59 -2.31
N HIS A 166 18.95 0.11 -1.26
CA HIS A 166 20.36 0.37 -0.98
C HIS A 166 20.55 0.57 0.52
N ARG A 167 21.73 0.21 1.02
CA ARG A 167 22.06 0.37 2.43
C ARG A 167 22.28 1.85 2.75
N LEU A 168 21.84 2.25 3.93
CA LEU A 168 21.90 3.58 4.53
C LEU A 168 22.33 3.41 5.99
N PRO A 169 23.62 3.22 6.29
CA PRO A 169 24.12 3.03 7.65
C PRO A 169 23.74 4.18 8.61
N GLU A 170 23.77 5.41 8.11
CA GLU A 170 23.51 6.64 8.87
C GLU A 170 22.04 6.80 9.26
N LEU A 171 21.13 6.06 8.61
CA LEU A 171 19.70 6.10 8.90
C LEU A 171 19.37 5.69 10.33
N SER A 172 20.21 4.82 10.92
CA SER A 172 20.09 4.36 12.31
C SER A 172 20.17 5.48 13.35
N ALA A 173 20.79 6.62 13.00
CA ALA A 173 20.82 7.80 13.88
C ALA A 173 19.47 8.53 13.96
N LEU A 174 18.58 8.32 12.99
CA LEU A 174 17.28 9.01 12.89
C LEU A 174 16.11 8.10 13.26
N ILE A 175 16.17 6.83 12.83
CA ILE A 175 15.10 5.87 12.99
C ILE A 175 15.66 4.51 13.44
N THR A 176 15.18 4.04 14.58
CA THR A 176 15.48 2.69 15.07
C THR A 176 14.58 1.65 14.40
N ARG A 177 15.05 0.40 14.45
CA ARG A 177 14.27 -0.78 14.04
C ARG A 177 13.90 -1.55 15.28
N SER A 178 12.62 -1.82 15.45
CA SER A 178 12.16 -2.75 16.47
C SER A 178 12.21 -4.20 16.03
N VAL A 179 12.79 -4.51 14.86
CA VAL A 179 12.46 -5.77 14.18
C VAL A 179 13.59 -6.58 13.60
N ASP A 180 13.39 -7.90 13.77
CA ASP A 180 14.14 -9.00 13.20
C ASP A 180 14.16 -8.88 11.66
N PRO A 181 15.31 -9.08 11.00
CA PRO A 181 15.42 -9.06 9.55
C PRO A 181 14.49 -10.05 8.81
N THR A 182 13.88 -11.01 9.52
CA THR A 182 13.02 -12.06 8.96
C THR A 182 11.52 -11.79 9.04
N LEU A 183 11.11 -10.58 9.43
CA LEU A 183 9.73 -10.16 9.69
C LEU A 183 8.63 -10.64 8.71
N LEU A 184 9.01 -10.76 7.44
CA LEU A 184 8.18 -11.29 6.38
C LEU A 184 8.93 -12.47 5.80
N VAL A 185 8.30 -13.64 5.76
CA VAL A 185 8.86 -14.83 5.13
C VAL A 185 8.14 -14.99 3.81
N THR A 186 8.89 -15.05 2.71
CA THR A 186 8.36 -15.59 1.47
C THR A 186 8.20 -17.10 1.70
N GLY A 187 7.09 -17.53 2.29
CA GLY A 187 6.71 -18.94 2.27
C GLY A 187 6.70 -19.41 0.81
N ASP A 188 7.14 -20.66 0.58
CA ASP A 188 7.25 -21.24 -0.76
C ASP A 188 6.03 -20.87 -1.61
N LEU A 189 6.28 -20.11 -2.67
CA LEU A 189 5.29 -19.54 -3.57
C LEU A 189 4.62 -20.65 -4.39
N ALA A 190 3.75 -21.43 -3.75
CA ALA A 190 2.61 -21.97 -4.43
C ALA A 190 1.80 -20.77 -4.92
N ILE A 191 1.56 -20.72 -6.23
CA ILE A 191 0.78 -19.71 -6.93
C ILE A 191 -0.61 -19.65 -6.29
N THR A 192 -0.77 -18.83 -5.26
CA THR A 192 -2.07 -18.60 -4.63
C THR A 192 -2.85 -17.70 -5.57
N THR A 193 -3.85 -18.31 -6.20
CA THR A 193 -4.90 -17.64 -6.96
C THR A 193 -5.48 -16.50 -6.12
N ALA A 194 -5.61 -15.33 -6.75
CA ALA A 194 -6.19 -14.13 -6.15
C ALA A 194 -7.46 -14.44 -5.33
N PRO A 195 -7.73 -13.72 -4.23
CA PRO A 195 -8.97 -13.89 -3.49
C PRO A 195 -10.13 -13.64 -4.46
N VAL A 196 -10.98 -14.66 -4.59
CA VAL A 196 -12.22 -14.57 -5.37
C VAL A 196 -13.08 -13.50 -4.70
N VAL A 197 -13.13 -12.32 -5.30
CA VAL A 197 -14.17 -11.34 -5.02
C VAL A 197 -15.51 -12.03 -5.34
N PRO A 198 -16.43 -12.18 -4.38
CA PRO A 198 -17.73 -12.77 -4.66
C PRO A 198 -18.40 -11.95 -5.75
N ARG A 199 -18.71 -12.59 -6.89
CA ARG A 199 -19.52 -11.95 -7.93
C ARG A 199 -20.88 -11.63 -7.32
N GLN A 200 -21.17 -10.35 -7.13
CA GLN A 200 -22.54 -9.93 -6.83
C GLN A 200 -23.46 -10.37 -7.99
N PRO A 201 -24.67 -10.88 -7.68
CA PRO A 201 -25.60 -11.30 -8.70
C PRO A 201 -26.01 -10.10 -9.56
N ARG A 202 -25.83 -10.24 -10.88
CA ARG A 202 -26.33 -9.28 -11.86
C ARG A 202 -27.85 -9.22 -11.73
N HIS A 203 -28.39 -8.07 -11.36
CA HIS A 203 -29.79 -7.77 -11.63
C HIS A 203 -29.99 -7.75 -13.14
N THR A 204 -30.64 -8.79 -13.67
CA THR A 204 -31.19 -8.81 -15.03
C THR A 204 -32.27 -7.74 -15.10
N ALA A 205 -31.94 -6.61 -15.74
CA ALA A 205 -32.95 -5.71 -16.28
C ALA A 205 -33.71 -6.48 -17.37
N GLY A 206 -35.00 -6.72 -17.13
CA GLY A 206 -35.88 -7.35 -18.09
C GLY A 206 -35.98 -6.49 -19.35
N PHE A 207 -35.61 -7.10 -20.48
CA PHE A 207 -35.96 -6.61 -21.80
C PHE A 207 -37.48 -6.61 -21.94
N VAL A 208 -38.08 -5.43 -22.11
CA VAL A 208 -39.40 -5.30 -22.72
C VAL A 208 -39.18 -5.08 -24.20
N THR A 209 -39.35 -6.13 -25.00
CA THR A 209 -39.53 -6.01 -26.45
C THR A 209 -41.01 -5.93 -26.77
N SER A 210 -41.34 -4.91 -27.53
CA SER A 210 -42.64 -4.56 -28.06
C SER A 210 -43.09 -5.49 -29.20
N ASP A 211 -44.42 -5.46 -29.41
CA ASP A 211 -45.12 -5.49 -30.71
C ASP A 211 -45.71 -6.83 -31.21
N GLN A 212 -47.04 -6.92 -31.35
CA GLN A 212 -47.76 -6.84 -32.64
C GLN A 212 -49.27 -7.25 -32.56
N ARG A 213 -50.11 -6.34 -33.08
CA ARG A 213 -51.29 -6.52 -33.97
C ARG A 213 -52.53 -7.37 -33.58
N GLY A 214 -53.68 -6.68 -33.53
CA GLY A 214 -54.74 -6.79 -34.55
C GLY A 214 -56.00 -7.61 -34.23
N GLY A 215 -57.18 -7.00 -34.35
CA GLY A 215 -58.46 -7.69 -34.56
C GLY A 215 -59.71 -7.02 -33.96
N LEU A 216 -60.46 -6.29 -34.80
CA LEU A 216 -61.87 -5.87 -34.60
C LEU A 216 -62.82 -7.09 -34.59
N PRO A 217 -64.04 -6.96 -34.05
CA PRO A 217 -65.18 -6.35 -34.77
C PRO A 217 -65.76 -5.11 -34.10
#